data_AF-A0A7C5KAP3-F1
#
_entry.id   AF-A0A7C5KAP3-F1
#
_cell.length_a   1.000
_cell.length_b   1.000
_cell.length_c   1.000
_cell.angle_alpha   90.00
_cell.angle_beta   90.00
_cell.angle_gamma   90.00
#
_symmetry.space_group_name_H-M   'P 1'
#
loop_
_entity.id
_entity.type
_entity.pdbx_description
1 polymer ?
#
loop_
_entity_poly.entity_id
_entity_poly.type
_entity_poly.pdbx_seq_one_letter_code
_entity_poly.pdbx_strand_id
1 'polypeptide(L)' 'MKKENNKKIIPLLMWGALSLSSYLMIFLFQNEVLFYATRGGLFSVVPILFAFYFSFVHGAFASYLLPFIGVEAIIKKEAH' A
#
# COMPACT_ATOMS: atom_id res chain seq x y z
N MET A 1 -10.55 -23.17 -18.15
CA MET A 1 -10.66 -21.91 -17.38
C MET A 1 -9.26 -21.26 -17.30
N LYS A 2 -8.83 -20.47 -18.31
CA LYS A 2 -7.44 -19.96 -18.38
C LYS A 2 -7.31 -18.71 -19.29
N LYS A 3 -8.04 -17.63 -18.99
CA LYS A 3 -7.91 -16.37 -19.78
C LYS A 3 -8.04 -15.05 -19.00
N GLU A 4 -8.43 -15.06 -17.72
CA GLU A 4 -8.57 -13.82 -16.92
C GLU A 4 -7.37 -13.49 -16.01
N ASN A 5 -6.52 -14.46 -15.67
CA ASN A 5 -5.45 -14.27 -14.67
C ASN A 5 -4.34 -13.31 -15.14
N ASN A 6 -4.07 -13.23 -16.45
CA ASN A 6 -2.99 -12.40 -16.99
C ASN A 6 -3.27 -10.89 -16.84
N LYS A 7 -4.54 -10.47 -16.78
CA LYS A 7 -4.89 -9.03 -16.68
C LYS A 7 -4.67 -8.46 -15.28
N LYS A 8 -4.67 -9.30 -14.23
CA LYS A 8 -4.50 -8.86 -12.83
C LYS A 8 -3.05 -8.94 -12.34
N ILE A 9 -2.17 -9.65 -13.05
CA ILE A 9 -0.74 -9.76 -12.70
C ILE A 9 0.02 -8.45 -12.96
N ILE A 10 -0.31 -7.74 -14.04
CA ILE A 10 0.31 -6.44 -14.34
C ILE A 10 0.05 -5.41 -13.24
N PRO A 11 -1.21 -5.14 -12.83
CA PRO A 11 -1.46 -4.21 -11.73
C PRO A 11 -0.89 -4.72 -10.41
N LEU A 12 -0.88 -6.04 -10.14
CA LEU A 12 -0.23 -6.61 -8.96
C LEU A 12 1.26 -6.22 -8.89
N LEU A 13 2.02 -6.43 -9.98
CA LEU A 13 3.45 -6.11 -10.03
C LEU A 13 3.69 -4.61 -9.94
N MET A 14 2.86 -3.80 -10.62
CA MET A 14 2.97 -2.33 -10.55
C MET A 14 2.72 -1.81 -9.13
N TRP A 15 1.63 -2.22 -8.49
CA TRP A 15 1.31 -1.81 -7.12
C TRP A 15 2.30 -2.39 -6.10
N GLY A 16 2.78 -3.61 -6.31
CA GLY A 16 3.83 -4.21 -5.48
C GLY A 16 5.15 -3.46 -5.58
N ALA A 17 5.60 -3.13 -6.80
CA ALA A 17 6.81 -2.34 -7.02
C ALA A 17 6.66 -0.91 -6.48
N LEU A 18 5.49 -0.28 -6.63
CA LEU A 18 5.19 1.03 -6.05
C LEU A 18 5.23 1.00 -4.51
N SER A 19 4.62 -0.02 -3.90
CA SER A 19 4.65 -0.20 -2.45
C SER A 19 6.09 -0.41 -1.97
N LEU A 20 6.84 -1.31 -2.60
CA LEU A 20 8.22 -1.61 -2.22
C LEU A 20 9.13 -0.39 -2.37
N SER A 21 9.07 0.30 -3.52
CA SER A 21 9.85 1.52 -3.75
C SER A 21 9.48 2.64 -2.79
N SER A 22 8.20 2.80 -2.42
CA SER A 22 7.78 3.78 -1.42
C SER A 22 8.41 3.49 -0.05
N TYR A 23 8.45 2.23 0.38
CA TYR A 23 9.13 1.85 1.63
C TYR A 23 10.63 2.12 1.56
N LEU A 24 11.29 1.68 0.48
CA LEU A 24 12.72 1.90 0.28
C LEU A 24 13.07 3.39 0.27
N MET A 25 12.27 4.22 -0.40
CA MET A 25 12.46 5.67 -0.47
C MET A 25 12.44 6.27 0.94
N ILE A 26 11.46 5.93 1.78
CA ILE A 26 11.43 6.44 3.15
C ILE A 26 12.65 6.01 3.96
N PHE A 27 13.11 4.76 3.81
CA PHE A 27 14.29 4.30 4.53
C PHE A 27 15.57 4.99 4.04
N LEU A 28 15.71 5.24 2.74
CA LEU A 28 16.85 5.96 2.19
C LEU A 28 16.89 7.42 2.65
N PHE A 29 15.74 8.06 2.76
CA PHE A 29 15.60 9.45 3.21
C PHE A 29 15.18 9.56 4.69
N GLN A 30 15.41 8.52 5.49
CA GLN A 30 14.91 8.41 6.86
C GLN A 30 15.31 9.61 7.73
N ASN A 31 16.56 10.07 7.60
CA ASN A 31 17.07 11.20 8.39
C ASN A 31 16.31 12.50 8.09
N GLU A 32 16.04 12.77 6.82
CA GLU A 32 15.26 13.94 6.39
C GLU A 32 13.80 13.82 6.83
N VAL A 33 13.19 12.65 6.63
CA VAL A 33 11.81 12.39 7.04
C VAL A 33 11.64 12.57 8.54
N LEU A 34 12.56 12.05 9.35
CA LEU A 34 12.55 12.22 10.81
C LEU A 34 12.76 13.67 11.21
N PHE A 35 13.68 14.38 10.55
CA PHE A 35 13.93 15.79 10.83
C PHE A 35 12.66 16.64 10.65
N TYR A 36 11.90 16.42 9.58
CA TYR A 36 10.60 17.09 9.39
C TYR A 36 9.53 16.54 10.35
N ALA A 37 9.39 15.22 10.50
CA ALA A 37 8.33 14.60 11.30
C ALA A 37 8.43 14.93 12.80
N THR A 38 9.64 15.17 13.33
CA THR A 38 9.88 15.43 14.76
C THR A 38 9.97 16.92 15.11
N ARG A 39 9.99 17.80 14.11
CA ARG A 39 10.12 19.26 14.28
C ARG A 39 8.96 19.92 15.04
N GLY A 40 7.82 19.24 15.13
CA GLY A 40 6.61 19.76 15.77
C GLY A 40 5.89 20.83 14.93
N GLY A 41 4.82 21.40 15.50
CA GLY A 41 3.98 22.41 14.82
C GLY A 41 3.24 21.85 13.61
N LEU A 42 3.21 22.61 12.50
CA LEU A 42 2.60 22.18 11.24
C LEU A 42 3.24 20.91 10.65
N PHE A 43 4.50 20.64 10.96
CA PHE A 43 5.21 19.46 10.47
C PHE A 43 4.77 18.15 11.14
N SER A 44 4.04 18.20 12.25
CA SER A 44 3.43 17.01 12.88
C SER A 44 2.39 16.32 11.97
N VAL A 45 1.91 17.01 10.93
CA VAL A 45 1.00 16.44 9.93
C VAL A 45 1.72 15.50 8.96
N VAL A 46 3.04 15.64 8.79
CA VAL A 46 3.86 14.82 7.90
C VAL A 46 3.72 13.30 8.17
N PRO A 47 3.89 12.79 9.40
CA PRO A 47 3.71 11.36 9.67
C PRO A 47 2.27 10.88 9.44
N ILE A 48 1.27 11.74 9.63
CA ILE A 48 -0.14 11.42 9.37
C ILE A 48 -0.36 11.22 7.86
N LEU A 49 0.17 12.13 7.04
CA LEU A 49 0.11 12.02 5.59
C LEU A 49 0.82 10.75 5.09
N PHE A 50 1.99 10.43 5.65
CA PHE A 50 2.66 9.19 5.33
C PHE A 50 1.82 7.97 5.70
N ALA A 51 1.24 7.92 6.90
CA ALA A 51 0.38 6.81 7.31
C ALA A 51 -0.77 6.58 6.31
N PHE A 52 -1.48 7.65 5.91
CA PHE A 52 -2.54 7.54 4.90
C PHE A 52 -2.02 7.10 3.52
N TYR A 53 -0.90 7.66 3.07
CA TYR A 53 -0.30 7.28 1.80
C TYR A 53 0.09 5.79 1.77
N PHE A 54 0.77 5.29 2.80
CA PHE A 54 1.16 3.87 2.86
C PHE A 54 -0.05 2.96 3.02
N SER A 55 -1.05 3.32 3.84
CA SER A 55 -2.29 2.55 3.92
C SER A 55 -2.98 2.44 2.57
N PHE A 56 -3.01 3.52 1.78
CA PHE A 56 -3.59 3.49 0.44
C PHE A 56 -2.79 2.62 -0.54
N VAL A 57 -1.48 2.88 -0.67
CA VAL A 57 -0.62 2.16 -1.63
C VAL A 57 -0.49 0.67 -1.28
N HIS A 58 -0.24 0.35 -0.01
CA HIS A 58 -0.18 -1.03 0.47
C HIS A 58 -1.54 -1.71 0.38
N GLY A 59 -2.64 -1.01 0.70
CA GLY A 59 -4.00 -1.53 0.58
C GLY A 59 -4.39 -1.85 -0.87
N ALA A 60 -4.01 -0.99 -1.82
CA ALA A 60 -4.17 -1.25 -3.24
C ALA A 60 -3.40 -2.50 -3.67
N PHE A 61 -2.13 -2.63 -3.25
CA PHE A 61 -1.34 -3.83 -3.47
C PHE A 61 -1.99 -5.09 -2.88
N ALA A 62 -2.43 -5.04 -1.61
CA ALA A 62 -3.10 -6.16 -0.94
C ALA A 62 -4.36 -6.61 -1.68
N SER A 63 -5.13 -5.67 -2.25
CA SER A 63 -6.33 -5.96 -3.03
C SER A 63 -6.05 -6.79 -4.30
N TYR A 64 -4.84 -6.70 -4.86
CA TYR A 64 -4.40 -7.57 -5.95
C TYR A 64 -3.65 -8.81 -5.46
N LEU A 65 -2.91 -8.71 -4.35
CA LEU A 65 -2.10 -9.79 -3.80
C LEU A 65 -2.97 -10.92 -3.23
N LEU A 66 -3.97 -10.58 -2.42
CA LEU A 66 -4.82 -11.57 -1.73
C LEU A 66 -5.50 -12.51 -2.74
N PRO A 67 -6.17 -12.03 -3.80
CA PRO A 67 -6.72 -12.92 -4.83
C PRO A 67 -5.66 -13.74 -5.57
N PHE A 68 -4.45 -13.20 -5.74
CA PHE A 68 -3.36 -13.90 -6.42
C PHE A 68 -2.82 -15.09 -5.59
N ILE A 69 -2.73 -14.94 -4.26
CA ILE A 69 -2.34 -16.03 -3.34
C ILE A 69 -3.50 -16.98 -3.00
N GLY A 70 -4.69 -16.76 -3.56
CA GLY A 70 -5.88 -17.58 -3.34
C GLY A 70 -6.69 -17.21 -2.08
N VAL A 71 -6.39 -16.08 -1.45
CA VAL A 71 -7.19 -15.53 -0.36
C VAL A 71 -8.28 -14.65 -0.96
N GLU A 72 -9.48 -15.20 -1.08
CA GLU A 72 -10.66 -14.45 -1.49
C GLU A 72 -11.32 -13.79 -0.28
N ALA A 73 -11.68 -12.52 -0.42
CA ALA A 73 -12.45 -11.83 0.61
C ALA A 73 -13.83 -12.47 0.73
N ILE A 74 -14.11 -13.10 1.87
CA ILE A 74 -15.45 -13.59 2.18
C ILE A 74 -16.30 -12.37 2.52
N ILE A 75 -16.96 -11.79 1.51
CA ILE A 75 -17.98 -10.78 1.77
C ILE A 75 -19.13 -11.50 2.45
N LYS A 76 -19.17 -11.45 3.78
CA LYS A 76 -20.30 -11.92 4.55
C LYS A 76 -21.47 -11.00 4.19
N LYS A 77 -22.34 -11.45 3.28
CA LYS A 77 -23.66 -10.84 3.13
C LYS A 77 -24.32 -10.94 4.51
N GLU A 78 -24.61 -9.81 5.13
CA GLU A 78 -25.50 -9.79 6.27
C GLU A 78 -26.82 -10.41 5.81
N ALA A 79 -27.16 -11.53 6.42
CA ALA A 79 -28.46 -12.16 6.25
C ALA A 79 -29.45 -11.23 6.94
N HIS A 80 -30.10 -10.39 6.13
CA HIS A 80 -31.35 -9.74 6.50
C HIS A 80 -32.45 -10.78 6.64
#